data_AF-A0A8W8ILG6-F1
#
_entry.id   AF-A0A8W8ILG6-F1
#
_cell.length_a   1.000
_cell.length_b   1.000
_cell.length_c   1.000
_cell.angle_alpha   90.00
_cell.angle_beta   90.00
_cell.angle_gamma   90.00
#
_symmetry.space_group_name_H-M   'P 1'
#
loop_
_entity.id
_entity.type
_entity.pdbx_description
1 polymer ?
#
loop_
_entity_poly.entity_id
_entity_poly.type
_entity_poly.pdbx_seq_one_letter_code
_entity_poly.pdbx_strand_id
1 'polypeptide(L)'
;MSDESNQKKQLTIQNVCKALKYAYSNNNNRTKQSALNFFQAHSHLLPRTRELMKGFIKLPRECILELVVTRRINLSQEEIYTAVIQWSECQCVLQSMEPSAENKREILGSI
;
A
#
# COMPACT_ATOMS: atom_id res chain seq x y z
N MET A 1 -38.52 3.09 -6.35
CA MET A 1 -37.82 3.32 -5.06
C MET A 1 -37.60 1.95 -4.43
N SER A 2 -36.45 1.77 -3.76
CA SER A 2 -35.77 0.49 -3.39
C SER A 2 -34.98 -0.07 -4.59
N ASP A 3 -33.66 -0.15 -4.63
CA ASP A 3 -32.70 -0.47 -3.56
C ASP A 3 -31.52 0.51 -3.51
N GLU A 4 -31.51 1.40 -2.53
CA GLU A 4 -30.27 1.95 -1.99
C GLU A 4 -29.61 0.89 -1.09
N SER A 5 -29.17 -0.22 -1.68
CA SER A 5 -28.21 -1.11 -1.02
C SER A 5 -26.82 -0.46 -1.10
N ASN A 6 -26.70 0.69 -0.43
CA ASN A 6 -25.44 1.37 -0.15
C ASN A 6 -24.69 0.53 0.90
N GLN A 7 -24.19 -0.64 0.46
CA GLN A 7 -23.15 -1.36 1.18
C GLN A 7 -21.99 -0.37 1.33
N LYS A 8 -21.89 0.28 2.49
CA LYS A 8 -20.61 0.77 3.00
C LYS A 8 -19.69 -0.43 2.97
N LYS A 9 -18.92 -0.62 1.89
CA LYS A 9 -17.99 -1.73 1.75
C LYS A 9 -17.06 -1.66 2.94
N GLN A 10 -17.24 -2.58 3.89
CA GLN A 10 -16.41 -2.66 5.06
C GLN A 10 -14.97 -2.94 4.60
N LEU A 11 -14.01 -2.21 5.15
CA LEU A 11 -12.61 -2.45 4.87
C LEU A 11 -12.20 -3.79 5.47
N THR A 12 -11.44 -4.56 4.70
CA THR A 12 -10.90 -5.86 5.07
C THR A 12 -9.45 -5.96 4.60
N ILE A 13 -8.71 -6.94 5.12
CA ILE A 13 -7.33 -7.22 4.69
C ILE A 13 -7.25 -7.47 3.18
N GLN A 14 -8.29 -8.04 2.59
CA GLN A 14 -8.34 -8.37 1.15
C GLN A 14 -8.58 -7.14 0.26
N ASN A 15 -9.20 -6.07 0.79
CA ASN A 15 -9.62 -4.92 -0.01
C ASN A 15 -8.92 -3.60 0.36
N VAL A 16 -8.23 -3.51 1.50
CA VAL A 16 -7.63 -2.25 1.98
C VAL A 16 -6.64 -1.66 0.99
N CYS A 17 -5.77 -2.47 0.36
CA CYS A 17 -4.83 -1.96 -0.64
C CYS A 17 -5.53 -1.49 -1.92
N LYS A 18 -6.66 -2.11 -2.30
CA LYS A 18 -7.48 -1.64 -3.42
C LYS A 18 -8.16 -0.30 -3.08
N ALA A 19 -8.64 -0.17 -1.84
CA ALA A 19 -9.24 1.08 -1.35
C ALA A 19 -8.21 2.21 -1.29
N LEU A 20 -7.00 1.95 -0.80
CA LEU A 20 -5.88 2.90 -0.84
C LEU A 20 -5.58 3.30 -2.29
N LYS A 21 -5.34 2.34 -3.18
CA LYS A 21 -5.07 2.65 -4.60
C LYS A 21 -6.17 3.53 -5.21
N TYR A 22 -7.44 3.17 -5.03
CA TYR A 22 -8.58 3.96 -5.50
C TYR A 22 -8.58 5.38 -4.91
N ALA A 23 -8.34 5.51 -3.60
CA ALA A 23 -8.37 6.80 -2.92
C ALA A 23 -7.29 7.76 -3.43
N TYR A 24 -6.07 7.27 -3.65
CA TYR A 24 -4.97 8.06 -4.20
C TYR A 24 -5.21 8.43 -5.67
N SER A 25 -5.73 7.51 -6.49
CA SER A 25 -6.02 7.81 -7.90
C SER A 25 -7.19 8.78 -8.10
N ASN A 26 -8.11 8.90 -7.13
CA ASN A 26 -9.32 9.73 -7.25
C ASN A 26 -9.37 10.90 -6.26
N ASN A 27 -8.28 11.20 -5.54
CA ASN A 27 -8.22 12.21 -4.49
C ASN A 27 -9.35 12.10 -3.45
N ASN A 28 -9.80 10.87 -3.15
CA ASN A 28 -10.92 10.64 -2.22
C ASN A 28 -10.40 10.58 -0.79
N ASN A 29 -10.31 11.75 -0.15
CA ASN A 29 -9.75 11.91 1.21
C ASN A 29 -10.48 11.09 2.28
N ARG A 30 -11.81 10.94 2.18
CA ARG A 30 -12.58 10.15 3.16
C ARG A 30 -12.20 8.67 3.11
N THR A 31 -12.15 8.10 1.90
CA THR A 31 -11.72 6.71 1.70
C THR A 31 -10.25 6.56 2.07
N LYS A 32 -9.40 7.55 1.73
CA LYS A 32 -7.98 7.56 2.07
C LYS A 32 -7.77 7.41 3.57
N GLN A 33 -8.38 8.28 4.38
CA GLN A 33 -8.21 8.25 5.84
C GLN A 33 -8.76 6.97 6.46
N SER A 34 -9.92 6.50 6.01
CA SER A 34 -10.48 5.23 6.48
C SER A 34 -9.55 4.05 6.18
N ALA A 35 -9.03 3.98 4.95
CA ALA A 35 -8.14 2.91 4.52
C ALA A 35 -6.76 2.96 5.19
N LEU A 36 -6.20 4.15 5.40
CA LEU A 36 -4.94 4.33 6.13
C LEU A 36 -5.06 3.89 7.59
N ASN A 37 -6.14 4.29 8.27
CA ASN A 37 -6.38 3.89 9.66
C ASN A 37 -6.58 2.37 9.76
N PHE A 38 -7.35 1.77 8.86
CA PHE A 38 -7.51 0.32 8.81
C PHE A 38 -6.18 -0.39 8.54
N PHE A 39 -5.40 0.10 7.57
CA PHE A 39 -4.10 -0.47 7.24
C PHE A 39 -3.16 -0.41 8.46
N GLN A 40 -3.06 0.73 9.13
CA GLN A 40 -2.21 0.88 10.31
C GLN A 40 -2.59 -0.09 11.44
N ALA A 41 -3.88 -0.24 11.72
CA ALA A 41 -4.35 -1.17 12.74
C ALA A 41 -3.97 -2.63 12.44
N HIS A 42 -3.80 -2.98 11.16
CA HIS A 42 -3.55 -4.35 10.70
C HIS A 42 -2.19 -4.55 10.02
N SER A 43 -1.31 -3.55 10.02
CA SER A 43 -0.05 -3.60 9.26
C SER A 43 0.90 -4.67 9.77
N HIS A 44 0.75 -5.09 11.03
CA HIS A 44 1.47 -6.21 11.63
C HIS A 44 1.21 -7.55 10.91
N LEU A 45 0.12 -7.64 10.12
CA LEU A 45 -0.20 -8.80 9.29
C LEU A 45 0.48 -8.77 7.92
N LEU A 46 1.10 -7.66 7.52
CA LEU A 46 1.72 -7.50 6.21
C LEU A 46 2.69 -8.64 5.85
N PRO A 47 3.65 -9.05 6.72
CA PRO A 47 4.55 -10.16 6.39
C PRO A 47 3.86 -11.54 6.47
N ARG A 48 2.70 -11.64 7.13
CA ARG A 48 2.01 -12.92 7.42
C ARG A 48 0.86 -13.20 6.46
N THR A 49 0.33 -12.19 5.78
CA THR A 49 -0.84 -12.32 4.92
C THR A 49 -0.48 -12.05 3.47
N ARG A 50 -0.50 -13.13 2.67
CA ARG A 50 -0.13 -13.10 1.24
C ARG A 50 -0.97 -12.09 0.45
N GLU A 51 -2.25 -11.97 0.74
CA GLU A 51 -3.17 -11.04 0.07
C GLU A 51 -2.80 -9.59 0.36
N LEU A 52 -2.46 -9.28 1.61
CA LEU A 52 -2.07 -7.94 2.02
C LEU A 52 -0.76 -7.55 1.36
N MET A 53 0.23 -8.44 1.37
CA MET A 53 1.51 -8.24 0.70
C MET A 53 1.34 -8.05 -0.83
N LYS A 54 0.57 -8.91 -1.49
CA LYS A 54 0.23 -8.77 -2.92
C LYS A 54 -0.46 -7.44 -3.25
N GLY A 55 -1.28 -6.94 -2.34
CA GLY A 55 -1.92 -5.64 -2.46
C GLY A 55 -0.92 -4.50 -2.26
N PHE A 56 -0.07 -4.62 -1.25
CA PHE A 56 0.94 -3.63 -0.87
C PHE A 56 1.94 -3.36 -1.99
N ILE A 57 2.50 -4.41 -2.61
CA ILE A 57 3.47 -4.27 -3.72
C ILE A 57 2.88 -3.55 -4.96
N LYS A 58 1.54 -3.42 -5.05
CA LYS A 58 0.82 -2.75 -6.15
C LYS A 58 0.34 -1.34 -5.80
N LEU A 59 0.64 -0.85 -4.60
CA LEU A 59 0.29 0.51 -4.20
C LEU A 59 1.14 1.53 -4.97
N PRO A 60 0.56 2.70 -5.29
CA PRO A 60 1.31 3.79 -5.92
C PRO A 60 2.36 4.35 -4.97
N ARG A 61 3.41 4.95 -5.52
CA ARG A 61 4.57 5.46 -4.77
C ARG A 61 4.17 6.44 -3.67
N GLU A 62 3.23 7.34 -3.96
CA GLU A 62 2.73 8.35 -3.02
C GLU A 62 2.10 7.69 -1.79
N CYS A 63 1.45 6.55 -1.98
CA CYS A 63 0.86 5.79 -0.88
C CYS A 63 1.92 5.11 -0.03
N ILE A 64 2.97 4.56 -0.64
CA ILE A 64 4.11 3.97 0.10
C ILE A 64 4.83 5.05 0.91
N LEU A 65 5.10 6.19 0.29
CA LEU A 65 5.67 7.37 0.96
C LEU A 65 4.85 7.79 2.17
N GLU A 66 3.54 8.01 2.02
CA GLU A 66 2.68 8.42 3.13
C GLU A 66 2.70 7.36 4.24
N LEU A 67 2.62 6.06 3.91
CA LEU A 67 2.64 4.98 4.90
C LEU A 67 3.95 4.92 5.70
N VAL A 68 5.09 5.08 5.03
CA VAL A 68 6.43 5.01 5.66
C VAL A 68 6.73 6.29 6.44
N VAL A 69 6.61 7.46 5.82
CA VAL A 69 6.97 8.76 6.43
C VAL A 69 6.08 9.08 7.62
N THR A 70 4.78 8.76 7.55
CA THR A 70 3.85 9.02 8.67
C THR A 70 3.79 7.86 9.68
N ARG A 71 4.70 6.88 9.58
CA ARG A 71 4.82 5.73 10.49
C ARG A 71 3.50 4.97 10.68
N ARG A 72 2.76 4.77 9.58
CA ARG A 72 1.49 4.02 9.56
C ARG A 72 1.70 2.52 9.42
N ILE A 73 2.95 2.05 9.46
CA ILE A 73 3.30 0.64 9.43
C ILE A 73 3.87 0.27 10.80
N ASN A 74 3.07 -0.42 11.60
CA ASN A 74 3.44 -1.00 12.89
C ASN A 74 4.23 -2.30 12.68
N LEU A 75 5.48 -2.17 12.21
CA LEU A 75 6.45 -3.25 12.01
C LEU A 75 7.84 -2.76 12.48
N SER A 76 8.79 -3.69 12.63
CA SER A 76 10.19 -3.31 12.85
C SER A 76 10.77 -2.60 11.61
N GLN A 77 11.84 -1.82 11.80
CA GLN A 77 12.51 -1.12 10.68
C GLN A 77 13.01 -2.11 9.61
N GLU A 78 13.49 -3.28 10.03
CA GLU A 78 13.96 -4.33 9.14
C GLU A 78 12.82 -4.91 8.27
N GLU A 79 11.65 -5.15 8.87
CA GLU A 79 10.47 -5.61 8.14
C GLU A 79 9.93 -4.55 7.19
N ILE A 80 9.91 -3.27 7.60
CA ILE A 80 9.53 -2.15 6.72
C ILE A 80 10.49 -2.07 5.54
N TYR A 81 11.79 -2.10 5.81
CA TYR A 81 12.82 -2.09 4.77
C TYR A 81 12.62 -3.23 3.79
N THR A 82 12.43 -4.46 4.28
CA THR A 82 12.20 -5.64 3.44
C THR A 82 10.96 -5.48 2.56
N ALA A 83 9.84 -5.01 3.12
CA ALA A 83 8.61 -4.80 2.38
C ALA A 83 8.76 -3.70 1.31
N VAL A 84 9.47 -2.62 1.61
CA VAL A 84 9.73 -1.51 0.69
C VAL A 84 10.68 -1.93 -0.44
N ILE A 85 11.70 -2.74 -0.14
CA ILE A 85 12.57 -3.32 -1.17
C ILE A 85 11.78 -4.22 -2.10
N GLN A 86 10.97 -5.14 -1.56
CA GLN A 86 10.09 -6.00 -2.37
C GLN A 86 9.13 -5.20 -3.25
N TRP A 87 8.54 -4.11 -2.70
CA TRP A 87 7.73 -3.18 -3.49
C TRP A 87 8.55 -2.58 -4.63
N SER A 88 9.76 -2.06 -4.38
CA SER A 88 10.59 -1.43 -5.40
C SER A 88 11.00 -2.40 -6.51
N GLU A 89 11.31 -3.65 -6.17
CA GLU A 89 11.61 -4.72 -7.13
C GLU A 89 10.42 -4.98 -8.05
N CYS A 90 9.22 -5.07 -7.47
CA CYS A 90 8.01 -5.25 -8.24
C CYS A 90 7.73 -4.05 -9.16
N GLN A 91 7.99 -2.83 -8.71
CA GLN A 91 7.82 -1.63 -9.54
C GLN A 91 8.82 -1.57 -10.70
N CYS A 92 10.07 -1.96 -10.49
CA CYS A 92 11.04 -2.09 -11.58
C CYS A 92 10.50 -3.06 -12.66
N VAL A 93 10.06 -4.25 -12.25
CA VAL A 93 9.51 -5.24 -13.18
C VAL A 93 8.26 -4.72 -13.90
N LEU A 94 7.34 -4.04 -13.19
CA LEU A 94 6.15 -3.44 -13.80
C LEU A 94 6.47 -2.36 -14.83
N GLN A 95 7.63 -1.71 -14.70
CA GLN A 95 8.14 -0.70 -15.62
C GLN A 95 9.13 -1.27 -16.65
N SER A 96 9.23 -2.61 -16.77
CA SER A 96 10.16 -3.29 -17.67
C SER A 96 11.64 -2.95 -17.42
N MET A 97 11.99 -2.66 -16.18
CA MET A 97 13.36 -2.40 -15.73
C MET A 97 13.89 -3.60 -14.93
N GLU A 98 15.19 -3.84 -15.03
CA GLU A 98 15.88 -4.78 -14.15
C GLU A 98 15.83 -4.26 -12.69
N PRO A 99 15.58 -5.11 -11.67
CA PRO A 99 15.55 -4.71 -10.27
C PRO A 99 16.96 -4.49 -9.67
N SER A 100 17.79 -3.71 -10.36
CA SER A 100 19.13 -3.32 -9.91
C SER A 100 19.06 -2.34 -8.73
N ALA A 101 20.16 -2.19 -7.99
CA ALA A 101 20.24 -1.23 -6.88
C ALA A 101 20.06 0.23 -7.33
N GLU A 102 20.42 0.55 -8.58
CA GLU A 102 20.22 1.86 -9.18
C GLU A 102 18.74 2.10 -9.50
N ASN A 103 18.11 1.18 -10.23
CA ASN A 103 16.70 1.30 -10.61
C ASN A 103 15.77 1.29 -9.39
N LYS A 104 16.09 0.50 -8.35
CA LYS A 104 15.34 0.53 -7.09
C LYS A 104 15.44 1.88 -6.40
N ARG A 105 16.63 2.50 -6.41
CA ARG A 105 16.82 3.86 -5.87
C ARG A 105 16.06 4.90 -6.68
N GLU A 106 16.02 4.77 -8.01
CA GLU A 106 15.22 5.66 -8.87
C GLU A 106 13.72 5.56 -8.54
N ILE A 107 13.20 4.33 -8.41
CA ILE A 107 11.81 4.07 -8.03
C ILE A 107 11.48 4.63 -6.63
N LEU A 108 12.36 4.38 -5.66
CA LEU A 108 12.18 4.86 -4.30
C LEU A 108 12.29 6.39 -4.25
N GLY A 109 13.18 6.98 -5.03
CA GLY A 109 13.56 8.39 -4.92
C GLY A 109 14.07 8.71 -3.51
N SER A 110 13.71 9.88 -3.00
CA SER A 110 14.10 10.35 -1.65
C SER A 110 13.21 9.83 -0.52
N ILE A 111 12.82 8.55 -0.55
CA ILE A 111 12.11 7.88 0.57
C ILE A 111 13.03 7.79 1.80
#